data_AF-D8E008-F1
#
_entry.id   AF-D8E008-F1
#
_cell.length_a   1.000
_cell.length_b   1.000
_cell.length_c   1.000
_cell.angle_alpha   90.00
_cell.angle_beta   90.00
_cell.angle_gamma   90.00
#
_symmetry.space_group_name_H-M   'P 1'
#
loop_
_entity.id
_entity.type
_entity.pdbx_description
1 polymer ?
#
loop_
_entity_poly.entity_id
_entity_poly.type
_entity_poly.pdbx_seq_one_letter_code
_entity_poly.pdbx_strand_id
1 'polypeptide(L)' 'MSALKKLPSALECKRRLIITYDEDATIEDNNGKIEVLPYWKWVIA' A
#
# COMPACT_ATOMS: atom_id res chain seq x y z
N MET A 1 3.50 -11.25 -3.31
CA MET A 1 2.54 -10.27 -2.71
C MET A 1 2.27 -10.47 -1.20
N SER A 2 3.20 -11.02 -0.40
CA SER A 2 2.94 -11.25 1.05
C SER A 2 3.72 -10.34 2.00
N ALA A 3 4.72 -9.57 1.52
CA ALA A 3 5.58 -8.75 2.37
C ALA A 3 4.80 -7.68 3.16
N LEU A 4 3.88 -6.96 2.50
CA LEU A 4 3.06 -5.90 3.10
C LEU A 4 2.00 -6.42 4.10
N LYS A 5 1.73 -7.73 4.13
CA LYS A 5 0.78 -8.33 5.08
C LYS A 5 1.41 -8.68 6.42
N LYS A 6 2.73 -8.90 6.47
CA LYS A 6 3.45 -9.35 7.67
C LYS A 6 4.15 -8.24 8.45
N LEU A 7 4.54 -7.16 7.77
CA LEU A 7 5.21 -6.03 8.43
C LEU A 7 4.35 -5.33 9.51
N PRO A 8 3.03 -5.10 9.28
CA PRO A 8 2.19 -4.40 10.26
C PRO A 8 2.06 -5.10 11.61
N SER A 9 2.22 -6.43 11.67
CA SER A 9 2.15 -7.17 12.93
C SER A 9 3.41 -7.05 13.79
N ALA A 10 4.51 -6.55 13.23
CA ALA A 10 5.77 -6.33 13.95
C ALA A 10 6.05 -4.85 14.23
N LEU A 11 5.54 -3.94 13.39
CA LEU A 11 5.73 -2.50 13.50
C LEU A 11 4.46 -1.75 13.06
N GLU A 12 4.07 -0.74 13.83
CA GLU A 12 2.94 0.12 13.47
C GLU A 12 3.21 0.84 12.14
N CYS A 13 2.47 0.47 11.11
CA CYS A 13 2.59 1.05 9.78
C CYS A 13 1.57 2.19 9.62
N LYS A 14 2.02 3.44 9.78
CA LYS A 14 1.17 4.65 9.65
C LYS A 14 0.55 4.81 8.26
N ARG A 15 1.22 4.33 7.22
CA ARG A 15 0.74 4.36 5.84
C ARG A 15 1.27 3.14 5.09
N ARG A 16 0.37 2.40 4.45
CA ARG A 16 0.69 1.19 3.68
C ARG A 16 0.38 1.48 2.21
N LEU A 17 1.43 1.58 1.40
CA LEU A 17 1.33 2.04 0.01
C LEU A 17 2.05 1.07 -0.94
N ILE A 18 1.38 0.72 -2.03
CA ILE A 18 1.95 0.05 -3.21
C ILE A 18 2.02 1.08 -4.32
N ILE A 19 3.20 1.24 -4.91
CA ILE A 19 3.39 2.05 -6.11
C ILE A 19 3.50 1.08 -7.29
N THR A 20 2.64 1.24 -8.30
CA THR A 20 2.58 0.38 -9.49
C THR A 20 2.48 1.22 -10.77
N TYR A 21 2.69 0.64 -11.94
CA TYR A 21 2.36 1.31 -13.22
C TYR A 21 0.89 1.14 -13.63
N ASP A 22 0.16 0.26 -12.94
CA ASP A 22 -1.27 0.00 -13.16
C ASP A 22 -2.17 1.12 -12.56
N GLU A 23 -3.48 0.90 -12.62
CA GLU A 23 -4.51 1.79 -12.07
C GLU A 23 -4.48 1.88 -10.53
N ASP A 24 -5.09 2.95 -9.99
CA ASP A 24 -5.27 3.08 -8.55
C ASP A 24 -6.31 2.10 -8.01
N ALA A 25 -6.03 1.60 -6.81
CA ALA A 25 -6.89 0.68 -6.11
C ALA A 25 -6.76 0.84 -4.59
N THR A 26 -7.68 0.21 -3.88
CA THR A 26 -7.63 0.07 -2.43
C THR A 26 -7.77 -1.41 -2.08
N ILE A 27 -6.85 -1.92 -1.26
CA ILE A 27 -6.90 -3.28 -0.73
C ILE A 27 -7.12 -3.18 0.77
N GLU A 28 -8.14 -3.87 1.28
CA GLU A 28 -8.37 -4.01 2.72
C GLU A 28 -7.89 -5.37 3.22
N ASP A 29 -7.23 -5.39 4.37
CA ASP A 29 -6.93 -6.60 5.11
C ASP A 29 -7.10 -6.39 6.62
N ASN A 30 -6.84 -7.44 7.40
CA ASN A 30 -6.98 -7.41 8.86
C ASN A 30 -6.12 -6.34 9.55
N ASN A 31 -5.10 -5.81 8.86
CA ASN A 31 -4.22 -4.76 9.36
C ASN A 31 -4.56 -3.38 8.76
N GLY A 32 -5.77 -3.23 8.22
CA GLY A 32 -6.30 -1.99 7.67
C GLY A 32 -6.12 -1.85 6.16
N LYS A 33 -6.08 -0.60 5.70
CA LYS A 33 -6.05 -0.24 4.28
C LYS A 33 -4.63 -0.24 3.72
N ILE A 34 -4.49 -0.78 2.51
CA ILE A 34 -3.33 -0.59 1.64
C ILE A 34 -3.79 0.27 0.45
N GLU A 35 -3.14 1.41 0.26
CA GLU A 35 -3.29 2.25 -0.92
C GLU A 35 -2.48 1.66 -2.08
N VAL A 36 -3.07 1.60 -3.27
CA VAL A 36 -2.34 1.30 -4.52
C VAL A 36 -2.39 2.57 -5.36
N LEU A 37 -1.23 3.17 -5.62
CA LEU A 37 -1.11 4.36 -6.45
C LEU A 37 -0.31 4.06 -7.73
N PRO A 38 -0.79 4.54 -8.88
CA PRO A 38 0.03 4.65 -10.08
C PRO A 38 1.28 5.49 -9.80
N TYR A 39 2.42 5.07 -10.35
CA TYR A 39 3.71 5.73 -10.19
C TYR A 39 3.63 7.21 -10.54
N TRP A 40 2.94 7.53 -11.63
CA TRP A 40 2.78 8.91 -12.09
C TRP A 40 1.99 9.77 -11.10
N LYS A 41 1.01 9.23 -10.36
CA LYS A 41 0.30 9.97 -9.30
C LYS A 41 1.19 10.17 -8.07
N TRP A 42 2.07 9.22 -7.77
CA TRP A 42 2.96 9.28 -6.62
C TRP A 42 4.12 10.25 -6.83
N VAL A 43 4.73 10.25 -8.02
CA VAL A 43 5.95 11.05 -8.30
C VAL A 43 5.66 12.55 -8.45
N ILE A 44 4.41 12.94 -8.71
CA ILE A 44 3.99 14.33 -8.87
C ILE A 44 3.35 14.93 -7.60
N ALA A 45 3.24 14.15 -6.52
CA ALA A 45 2.54 14.52 -5.29
C ALA A 45 3.37 15.45 -4.38
#